data_AF-A0A8E0WTD2-F1
#
_entry.id   AF-A0A8E0WTD2-F1
#
_cell.length_a   1.000
_cell.length_b   1.000
_cell.length_c   1.000
_cell.angle_alpha   90.00
_cell.angle_beta   90.00
_cell.angle_gamma   90.00
#
_symmetry.space_group_name_H-M   'P 1'
#
loop_
_entity.id
_entity.type
_entity.pdbx_description
1 polymer ?
#
loop_
_entity_poly.entity_id
_entity_poly.type
_entity_poly.pdbx_seq_one_letter_code
_entity_poly.pdbx_strand_id
1 'polypeptide(L)'
;MKAAYQAILEAERAAAVKKPTPAAAKPAPSREKIFRKVIAAVSNTTPMIEPRPVSITPQNQVAIERAITDGAAQLAENLQPNLDDGFIVGFDFGTSSVKLAVSQPYHADNPTKAMPAPEGLQSFGHPYLWQTALWLDPKTGRFSLYPLPSAVTLEGFKTGIIGAHGGELVRPDVSITRVEAAAAFLALHFAHFFGWYRQAKPLGPAGADQFMAVNVGIPVAAHDDARSFSIFKRIVAAAVELAPFASQLTPDLVRQTHSRSPDRLPAGFYLVPELTAAVAGYAFAPTSQPGSHMLVDVGASTLDIVAFNLVGRERVAVFSAAVELLGAAALDSALSRQLSAGDFKRACDHEFEEVYGRARSPERAQDGFHAAYRRKPVQLLVTGGGCKTEVHDRFIAEMPTERVLGAAPTIHPLPPKAMTDMSCDRSRLLLAYGLTRDLPDLPEIKLPSQVPSITPLVRMEPSFVGPEMT
;
A
#
# COMPACT_ATOMS: atom_id res chain seq x y z
N MET A 1 67.83 -29.16 28.32
CA MET A 1 66.36 -29.13 28.25
C MET A 1 65.75 -27.72 28.38
N LYS A 2 66.13 -26.89 29.36
CA LYS A 2 65.58 -25.50 29.47
C LYS A 2 65.89 -24.57 28.28
N ALA A 3 67.07 -24.68 27.65
CA ALA A 3 67.41 -23.83 26.50
C ALA A 3 66.65 -24.17 25.22
N ALA A 4 66.35 -25.46 24.99
CA ALA A 4 65.58 -25.91 23.83
C ALA A 4 64.08 -25.53 23.95
N TYR A 5 63.54 -25.56 25.18
CA TYR A 5 62.17 -25.14 25.45
C TYR A 5 61.98 -23.62 25.29
N GLN A 6 63.00 -22.83 25.63
CA GLN A 6 62.95 -21.38 25.47
C GLN A 6 63.07 -20.93 24.01
N ALA A 7 63.86 -21.64 23.20
CA ALA A 7 63.91 -21.40 21.76
C ALA A 7 62.57 -21.72 21.06
N ILE A 8 61.82 -22.72 21.55
CA ILE A 8 60.48 -23.05 21.04
C ILE A 8 59.47 -21.96 21.43
N LEU A 9 59.49 -21.48 22.67
CA LEU A 9 58.61 -20.39 23.13
C LEU A 9 58.91 -19.04 22.44
N GLU A 10 60.17 -18.76 22.11
CA GLU A 10 60.55 -17.57 21.35
C GLU A 10 60.18 -17.69 19.87
N ALA A 11 60.30 -18.88 19.27
CA ALA A 11 59.82 -19.15 17.91
C ALA A 11 58.29 -19.07 17.80
N GLU A 12 57.54 -19.55 18.81
CA GLU A 12 56.08 -19.42 18.88
C GLU A 12 55.63 -17.96 19.08
N ARG A 13 56.36 -17.17 19.88
CA ARG A 13 56.12 -15.72 20.02
C ARG A 13 56.45 -14.94 18.75
N ALA A 14 57.51 -15.31 18.04
CA ALA A 14 57.86 -14.70 16.75
C ALA A 14 56.85 -15.08 15.64
N ALA A 15 56.28 -16.28 15.68
CA ALA A 15 55.22 -16.72 14.76
C ALA A 15 53.85 -16.07 15.06
N ALA A 16 53.56 -15.74 16.33
CA ALA A 16 52.32 -15.06 16.72
C ALA A 16 52.25 -13.59 16.26
N VAL A 17 53.39 -12.95 15.97
CA VAL A 17 53.47 -11.54 15.51
C VAL A 17 53.35 -11.40 13.98
N LYS A 18 53.35 -12.51 13.22
CA LYS A 18 53.24 -12.52 11.75
C LYS A 18 52.04 -13.31 11.22
N LYS A 19 50.90 -13.27 11.90
CA LYS A 19 49.63 -13.43 11.17
C LYS A 19 49.40 -12.14 10.40
N PRO A 20 49.14 -12.18 9.08
CA PRO A 20 48.63 -10.99 8.41
C PRO A 20 47.40 -10.56 9.19
N THR A 21 47.42 -9.32 9.69
CA THR A 21 46.20 -8.65 10.14
C THR A 21 45.16 -8.94 9.07
N PRO A 22 43.99 -9.52 9.38
CA PRO A 22 42.90 -9.53 8.41
C PRO A 22 42.80 -8.08 7.98
N ALA A 23 43.00 -7.80 6.69
CA ALA A 23 42.81 -6.46 6.17
C ALA A 23 41.50 -5.97 6.78
N ALA A 24 41.56 -4.90 7.59
CA ALA A 24 40.42 -4.46 8.39
C ALA A 24 39.22 -4.48 7.45
N ALA A 25 38.31 -5.43 7.67
CA ALA A 25 37.19 -5.60 6.79
C ALA A 25 36.55 -4.23 6.73
N LYS A 26 36.49 -3.62 5.53
CA LYS A 26 35.89 -2.29 5.37
C LYS A 26 34.62 -2.30 6.20
N PRO A 27 34.44 -1.35 7.15
CA PRO A 27 33.31 -1.39 8.06
C PRO A 27 32.07 -1.61 7.20
N ALA A 28 31.30 -2.65 7.54
CA ALA A 28 30.12 -3.00 6.77
C ALA A 28 29.32 -1.71 6.58
N PRO A 29 28.90 -1.38 5.34
CA PRO A 29 28.18 -0.15 5.09
C PRO A 29 26.99 -0.07 6.05
N SER A 30 26.75 1.10 6.63
CA SER A 30 25.60 1.30 7.52
C SER A 30 24.32 0.90 6.79
N ARG A 31 23.33 0.37 7.53
CA ARG A 31 22.04 -0.03 6.96
C ARG A 31 21.38 1.10 6.17
N GLU A 32 21.49 2.34 6.66
CA GLU A 32 21.06 3.54 5.94
C GLU A 32 21.74 3.72 4.57
N LYS A 33 23.06 3.49 4.48
CA LYS A 33 23.77 3.57 3.20
C LYS A 33 23.32 2.48 2.22
N ILE A 34 23.03 1.27 2.73
CA ILE A 34 22.48 0.17 1.93
C ILE A 34 21.07 0.52 1.46
N PHE A 35 20.23 1.01 2.37
CA PHE A 35 18.87 1.47 2.07
C PHE A 35 18.88 2.51 0.95
N ARG A 36 19.63 3.60 1.09
CA ARG A 36 19.73 4.64 0.05
C ARG A 36 20.21 4.09 -1.29
N LYS A 37 21.13 3.12 -1.28
CA LYS A 37 21.61 2.44 -2.50
C LYS A 37 20.49 1.62 -3.17
N VAL A 38 19.70 0.88 -2.38
CA VAL A 38 18.55 0.11 -2.87
C VAL A 38 17.50 1.05 -3.45
N ILE A 39 17.08 2.07 -2.70
CA ILE A 39 16.07 3.05 -3.14
C ILE A 39 16.53 3.78 -4.43
N ALA A 40 17.78 4.21 -4.52
CA ALA A 40 18.30 4.82 -5.75
C ALA A 40 18.27 3.86 -6.96
N ALA A 41 18.41 2.55 -6.74
CA ALA A 41 18.37 1.56 -7.79
C ALA A 41 16.95 1.24 -8.29
N VAL A 42 15.91 1.57 -7.52
CA VAL A 42 14.51 1.23 -7.87
C VAL A 42 13.62 2.46 -8.10
N SER A 43 14.00 3.63 -7.61
CA SER A 43 13.21 4.89 -7.71
C SER A 43 12.95 5.35 -9.13
N ASN A 44 13.92 5.18 -10.03
CA ASN A 44 13.79 5.59 -11.43
C ASN A 44 13.34 4.45 -12.34
N THR A 45 12.88 3.32 -11.79
CA THR A 45 12.33 2.22 -12.58
C THR A 45 10.84 2.05 -12.30
N THR A 46 10.09 1.80 -13.36
CA THR A 46 8.83 1.09 -13.21
C THR A 46 9.20 -0.38 -13.25
N PRO A 47 9.29 -1.08 -12.10
CA PRO A 47 9.59 -2.50 -12.12
C PRO A 47 8.52 -3.18 -12.97
N MET A 48 8.95 -4.04 -13.91
CA MET A 48 8.01 -4.89 -14.63
C MET A 48 7.45 -5.88 -13.62
N ILE A 49 6.23 -5.60 -13.15
CA ILE A 49 5.58 -6.37 -12.08
C ILE A 49 5.21 -7.77 -12.60
N GLU A 50 4.61 -7.80 -13.78
CA GLU A 50 4.23 -9.01 -14.50
C GLU A 50 4.10 -8.69 -16.01
N PRO A 51 4.16 -9.69 -16.88
CA PRO A 51 3.90 -9.50 -18.31
C PRO A 51 2.51 -8.91 -18.54
N ARG A 52 2.44 -7.90 -19.41
CA ARG A 52 1.17 -7.30 -19.82
C ARG A 52 0.48 -8.15 -20.87
N PRO A 53 -0.86 -8.25 -20.83
CA PRO A 53 -1.59 -8.96 -21.85
C PRO A 53 -1.38 -8.31 -23.21
N VAL A 54 -1.15 -9.13 -24.23
CA VAL A 54 -1.01 -8.71 -25.63
C VAL A 54 -2.34 -8.79 -26.38
N SER A 55 -3.30 -9.55 -25.86
CA SER A 55 -4.67 -9.64 -26.37
C SER A 55 -5.60 -10.18 -25.27
N ILE A 56 -6.90 -9.98 -25.44
CA ILE A 56 -7.96 -10.62 -24.66
C ILE A 56 -9.05 -11.15 -25.60
N THR A 57 -9.89 -12.05 -25.12
CA THR A 57 -10.96 -12.65 -25.93
C THR A 57 -11.95 -11.58 -26.43
N PRO A 58 -12.53 -11.73 -27.63
CA PRO A 58 -13.55 -10.80 -28.14
C PRO A 58 -14.75 -10.64 -27.19
N GLN A 59 -15.13 -11.71 -26.48
CA GLN A 59 -16.19 -11.67 -25.48
C GLN A 59 -15.85 -10.72 -24.32
N ASN A 60 -14.62 -10.77 -23.80
CA ASN A 60 -14.18 -9.86 -22.75
C ASN A 60 -14.07 -8.42 -23.25
N GLN A 61 -13.63 -8.20 -24.50
CA GLN A 61 -13.62 -6.86 -25.10
C GLN A 61 -15.03 -6.26 -25.14
N VAL A 62 -16.00 -7.01 -25.68
CA VAL A 62 -17.41 -6.58 -25.76
C VAL A 62 -18.00 -6.34 -24.37
N ALA A 63 -17.71 -7.21 -23.40
CA ALA A 63 -18.20 -7.04 -22.04
C ALA A 63 -17.65 -5.76 -21.38
N ILE A 64 -16.34 -5.50 -21.53
CA ILE A 64 -15.70 -4.29 -20.99
C ILE A 64 -16.23 -3.03 -21.68
N GLU A 65 -16.30 -3.01 -23.01
CA GLU A 65 -16.81 -1.86 -23.78
C GLU A 65 -18.27 -1.56 -23.46
N ARG A 66 -19.10 -2.59 -23.31
CA ARG A 66 -20.50 -2.46 -22.90
C ARG A 66 -20.61 -1.88 -21.49
N ALA A 67 -19.85 -2.41 -20.52
CA ALA A 67 -19.84 -1.88 -19.16
C ALA A 67 -19.38 -0.41 -19.11
N ILE A 68 -18.31 -0.06 -19.84
CA ILE A 68 -17.84 1.33 -19.94
C ILE A 68 -18.94 2.23 -20.53
N THR A 69 -19.60 1.80 -21.60
CA THR A 69 -20.63 2.61 -22.27
C THR A 69 -21.85 2.81 -21.37
N ASP A 70 -22.35 1.73 -20.76
CA ASP A 70 -23.52 1.77 -19.88
C ASP A 70 -23.24 2.64 -18.64
N GLY A 71 -22.06 2.50 -18.03
CA GLY A 71 -21.70 3.29 -16.86
C GLY A 71 -21.38 4.75 -17.19
N ALA A 72 -20.76 5.04 -18.34
CA ALA A 72 -20.56 6.41 -18.81
C ALA A 72 -21.91 7.12 -19.03
N ALA A 73 -22.88 6.46 -19.66
CA ALA A 73 -24.24 6.99 -19.81
C ALA A 73 -24.90 7.26 -18.46
N GLN A 74 -24.76 6.33 -17.50
CA GLN A 74 -25.31 6.51 -16.15
C GLN A 74 -24.67 7.68 -15.41
N LEU A 75 -23.36 7.87 -15.54
CA LEU A 75 -22.64 8.99 -14.92
C LEU A 75 -22.99 10.33 -15.59
N ALA A 76 -23.30 10.33 -16.90
CA ALA A 76 -23.77 11.52 -17.61
C ALA A 76 -25.14 12.01 -17.13
N GLU A 77 -25.97 11.14 -16.53
CA GLU A 77 -27.23 11.50 -15.87
C GLU A 77 -27.01 12.21 -14.51
N ASN A 78 -25.76 12.51 -14.13
CA ASN A 78 -25.37 13.15 -12.88
C ASN A 78 -25.87 12.40 -11.64
N LEU A 79 -25.60 11.09 -11.58
CA LEU A 79 -25.81 10.25 -10.40
C LEU A 79 -25.37 10.98 -9.12
N GLN A 80 -26.33 11.23 -8.23
CA GLN A 80 -26.08 11.77 -6.90
C GLN A 80 -25.93 10.61 -5.91
N PRO A 81 -25.11 10.75 -4.87
CA PRO A 81 -25.02 9.76 -3.82
C PRO A 81 -26.37 9.63 -3.06
N ASN A 82 -26.80 8.41 -2.78
CA ASN A 82 -27.93 8.12 -1.89
C ASN A 82 -27.38 7.75 -0.50
N LEU A 83 -27.52 8.67 0.45
CA LEU A 83 -26.99 8.51 1.82
C LEU A 83 -27.86 7.58 2.68
N ASP A 84 -29.10 7.34 2.31
CA ASP A 84 -30.05 6.57 3.13
C ASP A 84 -30.05 5.07 2.76
N ASP A 85 -29.86 4.75 1.48
CA ASP A 85 -29.96 3.37 0.98
C ASP A 85 -29.01 3.10 -0.21
N GLY A 86 -27.85 3.75 -0.24
CA GLY A 86 -26.84 3.51 -1.28
C GLY A 86 -25.85 2.39 -0.94
N PHE A 87 -25.14 1.89 -1.96
CA PHE A 87 -24.00 0.99 -1.76
C PHE A 87 -22.68 1.75 -1.65
N ILE A 88 -21.70 1.22 -0.92
CA ILE A 88 -20.36 1.78 -0.79
C ILE A 88 -19.39 1.01 -1.66
N VAL A 89 -18.60 1.73 -2.45
CA VAL A 89 -17.53 1.18 -3.29
C VAL A 89 -16.19 1.33 -2.59
N GLY A 90 -15.50 0.22 -2.39
CA GLY A 90 -14.11 0.20 -2.01
C GLY A 90 -13.22 0.05 -3.24
N PHE A 91 -12.54 1.13 -3.64
CA PHE A 91 -11.65 1.18 -4.79
C PHE A 91 -10.19 1.20 -4.33
N ASP A 92 -9.54 0.04 -4.28
CA ASP A 92 -8.10 -0.04 -4.05
C ASP A 92 -7.36 0.20 -5.37
N PHE A 93 -6.90 1.43 -5.56
CA PHE A 93 -6.09 1.84 -6.72
C PHE A 93 -4.64 1.36 -6.56
N GLY A 94 -4.35 0.07 -6.54
CA GLY A 94 -2.98 -0.43 -6.28
C GLY A 94 -1.96 -0.10 -7.39
N THR A 95 -0.66 -0.17 -7.06
CA THR A 95 0.43 0.05 -8.04
C THR A 95 0.53 -1.06 -9.08
N SER A 96 0.24 -2.30 -8.69
CA SER A 96 0.23 -3.47 -9.57
C SER A 96 -1.14 -3.84 -10.09
N SER A 97 -2.15 -3.72 -9.21
CA SER A 97 -3.49 -4.20 -9.47
C SER A 97 -4.52 -3.35 -8.77
N VAL A 98 -5.60 -3.07 -9.50
CA VAL A 98 -6.83 -2.52 -8.99
C VAL A 98 -7.69 -3.63 -8.41
N LYS A 99 -8.34 -3.34 -7.30
CA LYS A 99 -9.28 -4.24 -6.63
C LYS A 99 -10.49 -3.43 -6.26
N LEU A 100 -11.67 -3.92 -6.63
CA LEU A 100 -12.92 -3.28 -6.30
C LEU A 100 -13.79 -4.20 -5.47
N ALA A 101 -14.44 -3.61 -4.48
CA ALA A 101 -15.44 -4.26 -3.66
C ALA A 101 -16.63 -3.33 -3.49
N VAL A 102 -17.80 -3.91 -3.28
CA VAL A 102 -19.03 -3.19 -2.95
C VAL A 102 -19.63 -3.78 -1.70
N SER A 103 -20.17 -2.93 -0.84
CA SER A 103 -21.02 -3.32 0.28
C SER A 103 -22.30 -2.50 0.26
N GLN A 104 -23.38 -3.01 0.84
CA GLN A 104 -24.50 -2.18 1.23
C GLN A 104 -24.57 -2.21 2.76
N PRO A 105 -24.09 -1.15 3.43
CA PRO A 105 -24.13 -1.08 4.89
C PRO A 105 -25.58 -1.01 5.38
N TYR A 106 -25.79 -1.34 6.66
CA TYR A 106 -27.08 -1.21 7.35
C TYR A 106 -28.20 -2.14 6.86
N HIS A 107 -27.89 -3.07 5.97
CA HIS A 107 -28.76 -4.18 5.59
C HIS A 107 -28.38 -5.45 6.34
N ALA A 108 -29.35 -6.36 6.51
CA ALA A 108 -29.09 -7.67 7.09
C ALA A 108 -27.92 -8.35 6.36
N ASP A 109 -26.99 -8.91 7.12
CA ASP A 109 -25.75 -9.54 6.65
C ASP A 109 -24.72 -8.62 5.96
N ASN A 110 -24.98 -7.31 5.84
CA ASN A 110 -24.11 -6.33 5.18
C ASN A 110 -23.52 -6.89 3.85
N PRO A 111 -24.37 -7.16 2.85
CA PRO A 111 -23.97 -7.90 1.66
C PRO A 111 -22.77 -7.21 1.01
N THR A 112 -21.72 -8.00 0.77
CA THR A 112 -20.44 -7.51 0.27
C THR A 112 -19.97 -8.39 -0.86
N LYS A 113 -19.50 -7.81 -1.98
CA LYS A 113 -18.98 -8.53 -3.14
C LYS A 113 -17.77 -7.85 -3.74
N ALA A 114 -16.78 -8.65 -4.17
CA ALA A 114 -15.66 -8.19 -4.97
C ALA A 114 -16.03 -8.19 -6.46
N MET A 115 -15.56 -7.20 -7.21
CA MET A 115 -15.69 -7.17 -8.66
C MET A 115 -14.66 -8.10 -9.31
N PRO A 116 -15.07 -9.11 -10.10
CA PRO A 116 -14.14 -9.94 -10.85
C PRO A 116 -13.29 -9.14 -11.83
N ALA A 117 -12.03 -9.53 -11.99
CA ALA A 117 -11.19 -9.06 -13.07
C ALA A 117 -11.41 -9.94 -14.33
N PRO A 118 -11.64 -9.35 -15.51
CA PRO A 118 -11.82 -10.12 -16.74
C PRO A 118 -10.65 -11.05 -17.02
N GLU A 119 -10.94 -12.25 -17.52
CA GLU A 119 -9.92 -13.22 -17.90
C GLU A 119 -8.94 -12.62 -18.93
N GLY A 120 -7.64 -12.89 -18.74
CA GLY A 120 -6.58 -12.26 -19.51
C GLY A 120 -6.10 -10.91 -18.98
N LEU A 121 -6.86 -10.23 -18.11
CA LEU A 121 -6.44 -8.99 -17.42
C LEU A 121 -6.13 -9.20 -15.92
N GLN A 122 -6.21 -10.44 -15.47
CA GLN A 122 -5.98 -10.83 -14.07
C GLN A 122 -4.51 -10.73 -13.69
N SER A 123 -4.22 -10.01 -12.61
CA SER A 123 -2.87 -9.90 -12.04
C SER A 123 -2.46 -11.23 -11.41
N PHE A 124 -1.39 -11.83 -11.91
CA PHE A 124 -0.88 -13.16 -11.53
C PHE A 124 -1.99 -14.23 -11.52
N GLY A 125 -2.95 -14.14 -12.44
CA GLY A 125 -4.09 -15.06 -12.52
C GLY A 125 -5.08 -14.98 -11.36
N HIS A 126 -5.02 -13.95 -10.52
CA HIS A 126 -5.97 -13.79 -9.42
C HIS A 126 -7.31 -13.24 -9.94
N PRO A 127 -8.45 -13.90 -9.69
CA PRO A 127 -9.73 -13.61 -10.36
C PRO A 127 -10.40 -12.28 -9.99
N TYR A 128 -9.83 -11.53 -9.05
CA TYR A 128 -10.35 -10.28 -8.49
C TYR A 128 -9.32 -9.14 -8.47
N LEU A 129 -8.14 -9.35 -9.03
CA LEU A 129 -7.10 -8.32 -9.13
C LEU A 129 -6.92 -8.00 -10.62
N TRP A 130 -7.29 -6.78 -11.01
CA TRP A 130 -7.13 -6.31 -12.38
C TRP A 130 -5.78 -5.63 -12.51
N GLN A 131 -4.95 -6.00 -13.49
CA GLN A 131 -3.66 -5.33 -13.72
C GLN A 131 -3.81 -3.80 -13.88
N THR A 132 -3.02 -3.03 -13.13
CA THR A 132 -2.98 -1.56 -13.26
C THR A 132 -2.18 -1.18 -14.51
N ALA A 133 -2.85 -1.19 -15.65
CA ALA A 133 -2.31 -0.84 -16.97
C ALA A 133 -3.37 -0.11 -17.80
N LEU A 134 -2.94 0.87 -18.58
CA LEU A 134 -3.77 1.64 -19.51
C LEU A 134 -3.17 1.51 -20.90
N TRP A 135 -3.98 1.35 -21.93
CA TRP A 135 -3.51 1.32 -23.32
C TRP A 135 -3.91 2.61 -24.02
N LEU A 136 -2.98 3.20 -24.77
CA LEU A 136 -3.21 4.37 -25.61
C LEU A 136 -2.85 4.02 -27.05
N ASP A 137 -3.80 4.14 -27.95
CA ASP A 137 -3.51 4.12 -29.38
C ASP A 137 -2.93 5.48 -29.81
N PRO A 138 -1.63 5.56 -30.19
CA PRO A 138 -1.00 6.83 -30.55
C PRO A 138 -1.53 7.41 -31.87
N LYS A 139 -2.19 6.60 -32.71
CA LYS A 139 -2.76 7.09 -33.98
C LYS A 139 -4.13 7.73 -33.78
N THR A 140 -4.96 7.13 -32.94
CA THR A 140 -6.34 7.57 -32.73
C THR A 140 -6.51 8.41 -31.47
N GLY A 141 -5.53 8.38 -30.55
CA GLY A 141 -5.63 8.99 -29.23
C GLY A 141 -6.58 8.22 -28.29
N ARG A 142 -7.05 7.03 -28.67
CA ARG A 142 -8.02 6.27 -27.87
C ARG A 142 -7.35 5.61 -26.67
N PHE A 143 -7.90 5.84 -25.49
CA PHE A 143 -7.58 5.09 -24.28
C PHE A 143 -8.40 3.79 -24.17
N SER A 144 -7.83 2.75 -23.55
CA SER A 144 -8.47 1.44 -23.35
C SER A 144 -7.97 0.74 -22.08
N LEU A 145 -8.84 -0.04 -21.41
CA LEU A 145 -8.49 -0.91 -20.27
C LEU A 145 -7.94 -2.28 -20.68
N TYR A 146 -7.77 -2.52 -21.97
CA TYR A 146 -7.24 -3.76 -22.54
C TYR A 146 -6.40 -3.48 -23.80
N PRO A 147 -5.51 -4.41 -24.19
CA PRO A 147 -4.63 -4.21 -25.35
C PRO A 147 -5.41 -4.05 -26.66
N LEU A 148 -5.01 -3.05 -27.45
CA LEU A 148 -5.44 -2.84 -28.83
C LEU A 148 -4.22 -3.03 -29.77
N PRO A 149 -4.40 -3.48 -31.03
CA PRO A 149 -3.29 -3.83 -31.92
C PRO A 149 -2.23 -2.74 -32.15
N SER A 150 -2.62 -1.47 -32.13
CA SER A 150 -1.75 -0.30 -32.31
C SER A 150 -1.37 0.39 -31.00
N ALA A 151 -1.93 -0.03 -29.87
CA ALA A 151 -1.80 0.71 -28.63
C ALA A 151 -0.52 0.39 -27.88
N VAL A 152 -0.02 1.43 -27.20
CA VAL A 152 1.14 1.34 -26.33
C VAL A 152 0.67 1.30 -24.87
N THR A 153 1.29 0.47 -24.05
CA THR A 153 0.90 0.30 -22.63
C THR A 153 1.50 1.39 -21.74
N LEU A 154 0.66 2.17 -21.08
CA LEU A 154 1.02 3.12 -20.03
C LEU A 154 0.93 2.41 -18.67
N GLU A 155 2.03 2.36 -17.94
CA GLU A 155 2.13 1.68 -16.64
C GLU A 155 3.04 2.46 -15.68
N GLY A 156 3.09 2.05 -14.40
CA GLY A 156 3.95 2.69 -13.40
C GLY A 156 3.55 4.11 -13.01
N PHE A 157 2.43 4.62 -13.51
CA PHE A 157 1.99 5.98 -13.25
C PHE A 157 1.70 6.22 -11.76
N LYS A 158 1.05 5.29 -11.03
CA LYS A 158 0.87 5.42 -9.57
C LYS A 158 2.21 5.44 -8.83
N THR A 159 3.13 4.51 -9.14
CA THR A 159 4.46 4.46 -8.52
C THR A 159 5.23 5.75 -8.73
N GLY A 160 5.21 6.32 -9.94
CA GLY A 160 5.85 7.59 -10.21
C GLY A 160 5.15 8.78 -9.53
N ILE A 161 3.83 8.75 -9.33
CA ILE A 161 3.14 9.76 -8.52
C ILE A 161 3.60 9.69 -7.05
N ILE A 162 3.71 8.47 -6.49
CA ILE A 162 4.23 8.25 -5.12
C ILE A 162 5.67 8.75 -4.99
N GLY A 163 6.50 8.51 -6.01
CA GLY A 163 7.87 9.01 -6.09
C GLY A 163 7.99 10.52 -6.39
N ALA A 164 6.90 11.29 -6.32
CA ALA A 164 6.87 12.73 -6.64
C ALA A 164 7.20 13.12 -8.10
N HIS A 165 7.10 12.17 -9.03
CA HIS A 165 7.31 12.35 -10.48
C HIS A 165 5.98 12.43 -11.28
N GLY A 166 4.87 12.81 -10.63
CA GLY A 166 3.54 12.81 -11.23
C GLY A 166 3.40 13.68 -12.49
N GLY A 167 4.10 14.82 -12.54
CA GLY A 167 4.08 15.75 -13.67
C GLY A 167 4.95 15.32 -14.86
N GLU A 168 5.76 14.29 -14.71
CA GLU A 168 6.62 13.79 -15.79
C GLU A 168 5.84 12.87 -16.74
N LEU A 169 6.33 12.75 -17.98
CA LEU A 169 5.78 11.84 -18.98
C LEU A 169 5.82 10.39 -18.49
N VAL A 170 4.70 9.68 -18.59
CA VAL A 170 4.61 8.26 -18.21
C VAL A 170 5.59 7.40 -19.00
N ARG A 171 5.87 7.79 -20.25
CA ARG A 171 6.89 7.22 -21.13
C ARG A 171 7.42 8.29 -22.08
N PRO A 172 8.67 8.19 -22.57
CA PRO A 172 9.28 9.22 -23.41
C PRO A 172 8.62 9.40 -24.79
N ASP A 173 8.00 8.34 -25.31
CA ASP A 173 7.46 8.26 -26.67
C ASP A 173 6.00 8.71 -26.81
N VAL A 174 5.32 9.07 -25.70
CA VAL A 174 3.97 9.65 -25.75
C VAL A 174 3.88 10.91 -24.89
N SER A 175 3.15 11.90 -25.37
CA SER A 175 2.90 13.15 -24.65
C SER A 175 1.74 12.98 -23.66
N ILE A 176 1.94 12.15 -22.62
CA ILE A 176 1.01 11.94 -21.50
C ILE A 176 1.82 11.87 -20.21
N THR A 177 1.42 12.67 -19.21
CA THR A 177 2.00 12.64 -17.86
C THR A 177 1.43 11.50 -17.01
N ARG A 178 2.07 11.17 -15.89
CA ARG A 178 1.58 10.13 -14.97
C ARG A 178 0.23 10.48 -14.35
N VAL A 179 0.03 11.75 -13.97
CA VAL A 179 -1.25 12.22 -13.43
C VAL A 179 -2.38 12.19 -14.48
N GLU A 180 -2.08 12.51 -15.75
CA GLU A 180 -3.03 12.38 -16.86
C GLU A 180 -3.38 10.91 -17.12
N ALA A 181 -2.39 10.01 -17.15
CA ALA A 181 -2.63 8.57 -17.30
C ALA A 181 -3.49 8.01 -16.14
N ALA A 182 -3.21 8.42 -14.90
CA ALA A 182 -4.00 8.02 -13.73
C ALA A 182 -5.45 8.50 -13.82
N ALA A 183 -5.67 9.75 -14.24
CA ALA A 183 -7.02 10.30 -14.41
C ALA A 183 -7.82 9.57 -15.50
N ALA A 184 -7.20 9.31 -16.66
CA ALA A 184 -7.82 8.54 -17.75
C ALA A 184 -8.14 7.10 -17.32
N PHE A 185 -7.20 6.46 -16.62
CA PHE A 185 -7.36 5.09 -16.11
C PHE A 185 -8.52 4.99 -15.12
N LEU A 186 -8.59 5.90 -14.13
CA LEU A 186 -9.69 5.93 -13.17
C LEU A 186 -11.03 6.26 -13.83
N ALA A 187 -11.07 7.19 -14.80
CA ALA A 187 -12.30 7.53 -15.52
C ALA A 187 -12.90 6.30 -16.23
N LEU A 188 -12.07 5.54 -16.95
CA LEU A 188 -12.48 4.29 -17.58
C LEU A 188 -12.91 3.23 -16.55
N HIS A 189 -12.20 3.11 -15.44
CA HIS A 189 -12.55 2.15 -14.39
C HIS A 189 -13.83 2.51 -13.65
N PHE A 190 -14.12 3.79 -13.40
CA PHE A 190 -15.38 4.24 -12.83
C PHE A 190 -16.54 3.93 -13.77
N ALA A 191 -16.42 4.29 -15.05
CA ALA A 191 -17.43 3.94 -16.05
C ALA A 191 -17.63 2.43 -16.15
N HIS A 192 -16.54 1.65 -16.25
CA HIS A 192 -16.61 0.20 -16.24
C HIS A 192 -17.32 -0.35 -15.00
N PHE A 193 -16.96 0.13 -13.80
CA PHE A 193 -17.51 -0.33 -12.55
C PHE A 193 -19.02 -0.08 -12.46
N PHE A 194 -19.48 1.14 -12.76
CA PHE A 194 -20.91 1.46 -12.67
C PHE A 194 -21.74 0.67 -13.68
N GLY A 195 -21.24 0.47 -14.90
CA GLY A 195 -21.91 -0.40 -15.88
C GLY A 195 -21.91 -1.87 -15.45
N TRP A 196 -20.79 -2.37 -14.94
CA TRP A 196 -20.72 -3.73 -14.38
C TRP A 196 -21.72 -3.92 -13.24
N TYR A 197 -21.76 -2.99 -12.28
CA TYR A 197 -22.65 -3.08 -11.12
C TYR A 197 -24.12 -3.16 -11.56
N ARG A 198 -24.52 -2.31 -12.51
CA ARG A 198 -25.88 -2.30 -13.07
C ARG A 198 -26.22 -3.61 -13.78
N GLN A 199 -25.29 -4.17 -14.54
CA GLN A 199 -25.49 -5.39 -15.32
C GLN A 199 -25.50 -6.65 -14.44
N ALA A 200 -24.56 -6.75 -13.50
CA ALA A 200 -24.32 -7.94 -12.69
C ALA A 200 -25.21 -7.98 -11.43
N LYS A 201 -25.66 -6.83 -10.92
CA LYS A 201 -26.38 -6.68 -9.65
C LYS A 201 -25.75 -7.52 -8.53
N PRO A 202 -24.47 -7.27 -8.18
CA PRO A 202 -23.70 -8.16 -7.31
C PRO A 202 -24.30 -8.32 -5.92
N LEU A 203 -25.04 -7.31 -5.43
CA LEU A 203 -25.72 -7.34 -4.13
C LEU A 203 -27.13 -7.97 -4.20
N GLY A 204 -27.49 -8.56 -5.35
CA GLY A 204 -28.78 -9.20 -5.60
C GLY A 204 -29.89 -8.24 -6.03
N PRO A 205 -31.11 -8.75 -6.28
CA PRO A 205 -32.23 -7.93 -6.77
C PRO A 205 -32.72 -6.85 -5.80
N ALA A 206 -32.49 -7.05 -4.50
CA ALA A 206 -32.83 -6.10 -3.45
C ALA A 206 -31.67 -5.12 -3.14
N GLY A 207 -30.53 -5.27 -3.82
CA GLY A 207 -29.40 -4.37 -3.66
C GLY A 207 -29.69 -2.97 -4.18
N ALA A 208 -29.07 -1.96 -3.57
CA ALA A 208 -29.20 -0.56 -3.97
C ALA A 208 -28.80 -0.33 -5.44
N ASP A 209 -29.53 0.53 -6.15
CA ASP A 209 -29.21 0.92 -7.53
C ASP A 209 -28.29 2.17 -7.61
N GLN A 210 -28.12 2.90 -6.50
CA GLN A 210 -27.29 4.10 -6.40
C GLN A 210 -26.17 3.92 -5.37
N PHE A 211 -25.04 4.57 -5.61
CA PHE A 211 -23.94 4.57 -4.64
C PHE A 211 -24.24 5.55 -3.51
N MET A 212 -23.76 5.24 -2.32
CA MET A 212 -23.65 6.15 -1.18
C MET A 212 -22.29 6.83 -1.19
N ALA A 213 -21.23 6.05 -1.38
CA ALA A 213 -19.85 6.50 -1.35
C ALA A 213 -18.95 5.69 -2.28
N VAL A 214 -17.92 6.34 -2.82
CA VAL A 214 -16.81 5.73 -3.53
C VAL A 214 -15.52 6.11 -2.80
N ASN A 215 -15.01 5.15 -2.03
CA ASN A 215 -13.79 5.30 -1.24
C ASN A 215 -12.59 4.82 -2.05
N VAL A 216 -11.73 5.75 -2.45
CA VAL A 216 -10.52 5.48 -3.22
C VAL A 216 -9.32 5.40 -2.28
N GLY A 217 -8.66 4.24 -2.27
CA GLY A 217 -7.44 3.99 -1.50
C GLY A 217 -6.26 4.82 -2.01
N ILE A 218 -5.59 5.53 -1.10
CA ILE A 218 -4.34 6.24 -1.36
C ILE A 218 -3.24 5.84 -0.37
N PRO A 219 -1.95 5.95 -0.75
CA PRO A 219 -0.85 5.67 0.16
C PRO A 219 -0.92 6.54 1.43
N VAL A 220 -0.59 5.97 2.58
CA VAL A 220 -0.65 6.66 3.89
C VAL A 220 0.19 7.94 3.90
N ALA A 221 1.40 7.86 3.34
CA ALA A 221 2.31 9.00 3.25
C ALA A 221 1.71 10.16 2.43
N ALA A 222 0.88 9.86 1.43
CA ALA A 222 0.23 10.89 0.62
C ALA A 222 -0.86 11.64 1.40
N HIS A 223 -1.39 11.09 2.50
CA HIS A 223 -2.37 11.77 3.34
C HIS A 223 -1.74 12.75 4.33
N ASP A 224 -0.51 12.50 4.79
CA ASP A 224 0.23 13.39 5.71
C ASP A 224 0.96 14.52 4.95
N ASP A 225 1.19 14.36 3.64
CA ASP A 225 1.71 15.42 2.75
C ASP A 225 0.57 16.12 1.98
N ALA A 226 0.29 17.38 2.35
CA ALA A 226 -0.78 18.17 1.75
C ALA A 226 -0.65 18.31 0.21
N ARG A 227 0.59 18.33 -0.31
CA ARG A 227 0.83 18.41 -1.76
C ARG A 227 0.44 17.10 -2.45
N SER A 228 0.90 15.96 -1.96
CA SER A 228 0.55 14.64 -2.49
C SER A 228 -0.95 14.36 -2.37
N PHE A 229 -1.56 14.72 -1.24
CA PHE A 229 -3.01 14.60 -1.05
C PHE A 229 -3.77 15.42 -2.09
N SER A 230 -3.32 16.65 -2.36
CA SER A 230 -3.90 17.52 -3.37
C SER A 230 -3.81 16.94 -4.79
N ILE A 231 -2.68 16.31 -5.13
CA ILE A 231 -2.51 15.63 -6.42
C ILE A 231 -3.57 14.53 -6.59
N PHE A 232 -3.76 13.66 -5.60
CA PHE A 232 -4.78 12.61 -5.67
C PHE A 232 -6.20 13.17 -5.74
N LYS A 233 -6.52 14.26 -5.01
CA LYS A 233 -7.83 14.91 -5.11
C LYS A 233 -8.11 15.40 -6.52
N ARG A 234 -7.12 16.05 -7.15
CA ARG A 234 -7.24 16.54 -8.54
C ARG A 234 -7.37 15.41 -9.56
N ILE A 235 -6.63 14.31 -9.37
CA ILE A 235 -6.74 13.12 -10.22
C ILE A 235 -8.14 12.52 -10.14
N VAL A 236 -8.68 12.31 -8.93
CA VAL A 236 -10.03 11.75 -8.75
C VAL A 236 -11.10 12.70 -9.26
N ALA A 237 -10.99 14.00 -8.97
CA ALA A 237 -11.91 15.00 -9.50
C ALA A 237 -11.93 15.01 -11.03
N ALA A 238 -10.76 14.98 -11.68
CA ALA A 238 -10.64 14.87 -13.13
C ALA A 238 -11.27 13.58 -13.63
N ALA A 239 -10.98 12.44 -12.99
CA ALA A 239 -11.50 11.14 -13.40
C ALA A 239 -13.02 11.06 -13.37
N VAL A 240 -13.65 11.63 -12.33
CA VAL A 240 -15.12 11.68 -12.21
C VAL A 240 -15.73 12.57 -13.29
N GLU A 241 -15.12 13.73 -13.58
CA GLU A 241 -15.58 14.61 -14.66
C GLU A 241 -15.40 13.98 -16.05
N LEU A 242 -14.38 13.15 -16.22
CA LEU A 242 -14.07 12.45 -17.48
C LEU A 242 -14.90 11.18 -17.70
N ALA A 243 -15.35 10.51 -16.63
CA ALA A 243 -16.02 9.22 -16.72
C ALA A 243 -17.32 9.21 -17.58
N PRO A 244 -18.15 10.26 -17.62
CA PRO A 244 -19.25 10.38 -18.59
C PRO A 244 -18.81 10.29 -20.07
N PHE A 245 -17.55 10.61 -20.35
CA PHE A 245 -16.96 10.61 -21.69
C PHE A 245 -16.01 9.42 -21.91
N ALA A 246 -16.05 8.40 -21.04
CA ALA A 246 -15.08 7.29 -21.02
C ALA A 246 -14.86 6.62 -22.39
N SER A 247 -15.93 6.40 -23.17
CA SER A 247 -15.85 5.77 -24.49
C SER A 247 -15.19 6.66 -25.57
N GLN A 248 -14.97 7.94 -25.29
CA GLN A 248 -14.45 8.94 -26.23
C GLN A 248 -13.26 9.73 -25.66
N LEU A 249 -12.59 9.19 -24.62
CA LEU A 249 -11.47 9.89 -23.99
C LEU A 249 -10.29 10.07 -24.95
N THR A 250 -9.78 11.30 -24.98
CA THR A 250 -8.58 11.70 -25.75
C THR A 250 -7.55 12.35 -24.82
N PRO A 251 -6.25 12.32 -25.19
CA PRO A 251 -5.18 13.03 -24.48
C PRO A 251 -5.50 14.49 -24.14
N ASP A 252 -6.06 15.23 -25.09
CA ASP A 252 -6.35 16.65 -24.91
C ASP A 252 -7.50 16.89 -23.94
N LEU A 253 -8.55 16.06 -24.01
CA LEU A 253 -9.66 16.15 -23.05
C LEU A 253 -9.19 15.84 -21.63
N VAL A 254 -8.34 14.82 -21.46
CA VAL A 254 -7.76 14.45 -20.16
C VAL A 254 -6.89 15.60 -19.63
N ARG A 255 -5.99 16.15 -20.44
CA ARG A 255 -5.11 17.26 -20.07
C ARG A 255 -5.89 18.50 -19.67
N GLN A 256 -6.84 18.93 -20.50
CA GLN A 256 -7.66 20.11 -20.24
C GLN A 256 -8.45 19.92 -18.94
N THR A 257 -9.08 18.76 -18.74
CA THR A 257 -9.88 18.48 -17.55
C THR A 257 -9.02 18.41 -16.29
N HIS A 258 -7.89 17.69 -16.30
CA HIS A 258 -6.99 17.62 -15.16
C HIS A 258 -6.38 18.99 -14.79
N SER A 259 -5.98 19.79 -15.79
CA SER A 259 -5.38 21.12 -15.54
C SER A 259 -6.34 22.08 -14.82
N ARG A 260 -7.64 22.02 -15.13
CA ARG A 260 -8.69 22.83 -14.47
C ARG A 260 -9.35 22.17 -13.26
N SER A 261 -9.02 20.91 -12.96
CA SER A 261 -9.64 20.16 -11.87
C SER A 261 -9.32 20.78 -10.51
N PRO A 262 -10.34 21.01 -9.66
CA PRO A 262 -10.16 21.66 -8.38
C PRO A 262 -9.49 20.74 -7.36
N ASP A 263 -8.96 21.33 -6.29
CA ASP A 263 -8.45 20.59 -5.13
C ASP A 263 -9.58 20.12 -4.18
N ARG A 264 -10.69 19.68 -4.75
CA ARG A 264 -11.92 19.27 -4.05
C ARG A 264 -12.48 18.01 -4.70
N LEU A 265 -12.88 17.05 -3.87
CA LEU A 265 -13.52 15.83 -4.35
C LEU A 265 -15.00 16.07 -4.69
N PRO A 266 -15.52 15.41 -5.73
CA PRO A 266 -16.96 15.36 -6.03
C PRO A 266 -17.76 14.76 -4.87
N ALA A 267 -19.06 15.07 -4.81
CA ALA A 267 -19.96 14.51 -3.80
C ALA A 267 -19.96 12.98 -3.83
N GLY A 268 -19.85 12.35 -2.66
CA GLY A 268 -19.81 10.90 -2.52
C GLY A 268 -18.47 10.25 -2.93
N PHE A 269 -17.45 11.01 -3.31
CA PHE A 269 -16.09 10.49 -3.54
C PHE A 269 -15.16 10.89 -2.41
N TYR A 270 -14.42 9.91 -1.90
CA TYR A 270 -13.53 10.10 -0.75
C TYR A 270 -12.17 9.47 -1.01
N LEU A 271 -11.12 10.12 -0.53
CA LEU A 271 -9.79 9.53 -0.45
C LEU A 271 -9.60 8.95 0.94
N VAL A 272 -9.28 7.66 1.01
CA VAL A 272 -9.07 6.95 2.27
C VAL A 272 -7.65 6.40 2.29
N PRO A 273 -6.85 6.66 3.32
CA PRO A 273 -5.53 6.06 3.45
C PRO A 273 -5.61 4.53 3.44
N GLU A 274 -4.71 3.88 2.71
CA GLU A 274 -4.65 2.42 2.60
C GLU A 274 -4.50 1.75 3.98
N LEU A 275 -3.78 2.38 4.92
CA LEU A 275 -3.73 1.95 6.31
C LEU A 275 -5.11 1.96 6.99
N THR A 276 -5.91 3.02 6.81
CA THR A 276 -7.26 3.09 7.39
C THR A 276 -8.09 1.92 6.92
N ALA A 277 -8.01 1.61 5.63
CA ALA A 277 -8.71 0.47 5.06
C ALA A 277 -8.19 -0.87 5.61
N ALA A 278 -6.87 -1.07 5.65
CA ALA A 278 -6.30 -2.32 6.16
C ALA A 278 -6.62 -2.53 7.66
N VAL A 279 -6.54 -1.47 8.47
CA VAL A 279 -6.89 -1.52 9.89
C VAL A 279 -8.38 -1.69 10.08
N ALA A 280 -9.24 -1.04 9.30
CA ALA A 280 -10.68 -1.30 9.35
C ALA A 280 -10.98 -2.77 9.05
N GLY A 281 -10.38 -3.34 8.01
CA GLY A 281 -10.51 -4.77 7.68
C GLY A 281 -10.11 -5.70 8.84
N TYR A 282 -9.15 -5.30 9.67
CA TYR A 282 -8.73 -6.04 10.87
C TYR A 282 -9.59 -5.74 12.11
N ALA A 283 -9.91 -4.47 12.39
CA ALA A 283 -10.55 -4.03 13.64
C ALA A 283 -11.93 -4.66 13.82
N PHE A 284 -12.64 -4.91 12.72
CA PHE A 284 -13.93 -5.60 12.70
C PHE A 284 -13.83 -7.13 12.82
N ALA A 285 -12.63 -7.72 12.77
CA ALA A 285 -12.46 -9.14 13.04
C ALA A 285 -12.73 -9.42 14.53
N PRO A 286 -13.47 -10.48 14.91
CA PRO A 286 -13.70 -10.84 16.31
C PRO A 286 -12.40 -11.05 17.11
N THR A 287 -11.32 -11.41 16.42
CA THR A 287 -9.98 -11.63 16.96
C THR A 287 -9.18 -10.35 17.20
N SER A 288 -9.72 -9.17 16.84
CA SER A 288 -9.03 -7.89 17.04
C SER A 288 -8.86 -7.58 18.52
N GLN A 289 -7.65 -7.15 18.90
CA GLN A 289 -7.30 -6.82 20.28
C GLN A 289 -6.93 -5.34 20.38
N PRO A 290 -7.30 -4.63 21.46
CA PRO A 290 -6.78 -3.29 21.71
C PRO A 290 -5.30 -3.35 22.11
N GLY A 291 -4.57 -2.28 21.81
CA GLY A 291 -3.15 -2.14 22.17
C GLY A 291 -2.24 -1.83 20.98
N SER A 292 -0.95 -2.10 21.14
CA SER A 292 0.09 -1.74 20.17
C SER A 292 0.21 -2.77 19.04
N HIS A 293 0.28 -2.26 17.83
CA HIS A 293 0.33 -3.03 16.60
C HIS A 293 1.45 -2.54 15.70
N MET A 294 2.04 -3.47 14.96
CA MET A 294 2.80 -3.20 13.75
C MET A 294 2.00 -3.77 12.58
N LEU A 295 1.75 -2.97 11.54
CA LEU A 295 1.25 -3.46 10.25
C LEU A 295 2.37 -3.43 9.22
N VAL A 296 2.53 -4.53 8.51
CA VAL A 296 3.45 -4.67 7.38
C VAL A 296 2.62 -5.09 6.16
N ASP A 297 2.50 -4.20 5.18
CA ASP A 297 1.91 -4.51 3.87
C ASP A 297 3.02 -4.57 2.82
N VAL A 298 3.22 -5.76 2.24
CA VAL A 298 4.17 -5.93 1.14
C VAL A 298 3.41 -6.00 -0.17
N GLY A 299 3.41 -4.87 -0.89
CA GLY A 299 2.89 -4.77 -2.23
C GLY A 299 3.84 -5.33 -3.29
N ALA A 300 3.49 -5.09 -4.56
CA ALA A 300 4.40 -5.38 -5.66
C ALA A 300 5.54 -4.35 -5.70
N SER A 301 5.22 -3.05 -5.63
CA SER A 301 6.23 -2.00 -5.71
C SER A 301 6.66 -1.49 -4.34
N THR A 302 5.74 -1.48 -3.37
CA THR A 302 5.95 -0.82 -2.07
C THR A 302 6.00 -1.79 -0.91
N LEU A 303 6.66 -1.35 0.16
CA LEU A 303 6.60 -1.88 1.51
C LEU A 303 6.05 -0.77 2.40
N ASP A 304 4.94 -1.04 3.05
CA ASP A 304 4.27 -0.09 3.92
C ASP A 304 4.36 -0.62 5.36
N ILE A 305 5.00 0.13 6.24
CA ILE A 305 5.19 -0.25 7.65
C ILE A 305 4.57 0.82 8.53
N VAL A 306 3.73 0.40 9.48
CA VAL A 306 3.03 1.31 10.38
C VAL A 306 3.05 0.80 11.81
N ALA A 307 3.41 1.68 12.75
CA ALA A 307 3.27 1.49 14.18
C ALA A 307 2.06 2.28 14.71
N PHE A 308 1.08 1.58 15.30
CA PHE A 308 -0.13 2.24 15.80
C PHE A 308 -0.70 1.57 17.05
N ASN A 309 -1.56 2.30 17.77
CA ASN A 309 -2.41 1.75 18.81
C ASN A 309 -3.87 1.66 18.34
N LEU A 310 -4.50 0.51 18.56
CA LEU A 310 -5.95 0.34 18.43
C LEU A 310 -6.62 0.59 19.79
N VAL A 311 -7.47 1.61 19.87
CA VAL A 311 -8.17 2.03 21.10
C VAL A 311 -9.66 1.79 20.94
N GLY A 312 -10.21 0.86 21.73
CA GLY A 312 -11.65 0.56 21.73
C GLY A 312 -12.18 0.05 20.40
N ARG A 313 -11.31 -0.45 19.50
CA ARG A 313 -11.61 -0.86 18.10
C ARG A 313 -12.05 0.26 17.14
N GLU A 314 -12.34 1.44 17.65
CA GLU A 314 -12.88 2.58 16.89
C GLU A 314 -11.84 3.64 16.55
N ARG A 315 -10.70 3.67 17.26
CA ARG A 315 -9.69 4.73 17.10
C ARG A 315 -8.31 4.14 16.86
N VAL A 316 -7.58 4.76 15.94
CA VAL A 316 -6.22 4.38 15.55
C VAL A 316 -5.29 5.57 15.77
N ALA A 317 -4.36 5.43 16.70
CA ALA A 317 -3.29 6.41 16.90
C ALA A 317 -2.03 5.92 16.20
N VAL A 318 -1.63 6.58 15.10
CA VAL A 318 -0.45 6.23 14.32
C VAL A 318 0.75 6.99 14.87
N PHE A 319 1.76 6.28 15.35
CA PHE A 319 2.96 6.89 15.94
C PHE A 319 4.07 7.09 14.93
N SER A 320 4.17 6.19 13.96
CA SER A 320 5.12 6.28 12.87
C SER A 320 4.63 5.42 11.71
N ALA A 321 4.89 5.87 10.49
CA ALA A 321 4.55 5.16 9.26
C ALA A 321 5.61 5.46 8.21
N ALA A 322 5.83 4.51 7.30
CA ALA A 322 6.65 4.71 6.11
C ALA A 322 6.15 3.85 4.96
N VAL A 323 6.39 4.35 3.74
CA VAL A 323 6.04 3.70 2.48
C VAL A 323 7.25 3.84 1.56
N GLU A 324 7.90 2.73 1.26
CA GLU A 324 9.14 2.72 0.48
C GLU A 324 9.06 1.76 -0.69
N LEU A 325 9.91 1.95 -1.70
CA LEU A 325 10.00 1.09 -2.90
C LEU A 325 10.72 -0.23 -2.59
N LEU A 326 10.21 -0.97 -1.61
CA LEU A 326 10.77 -2.22 -1.13
C LEU A 326 9.77 -3.38 -1.29
N GLY A 327 8.91 -3.34 -2.32
CA GLY A 327 7.98 -4.44 -2.62
C GLY A 327 8.61 -5.62 -3.39
N ALA A 328 7.80 -6.63 -3.72
CA ALA A 328 8.26 -7.84 -4.42
C ALA A 328 8.88 -7.60 -5.81
N ALA A 329 8.25 -6.78 -6.66
CA ALA A 329 8.78 -6.43 -7.97
C ALA A 329 9.96 -5.44 -7.87
N ALA A 330 10.02 -4.63 -6.80
CA ALA A 330 11.18 -3.80 -6.52
C ALA A 330 12.40 -4.66 -6.15
N LEU A 331 12.21 -5.80 -5.45
CA LEU A 331 13.24 -6.80 -5.23
C LEU A 331 13.78 -7.34 -6.57
N ASP A 332 12.91 -7.75 -7.49
CA ASP A 332 13.34 -8.22 -8.82
C ASP A 332 14.14 -7.16 -9.59
N SER A 333 13.68 -5.90 -9.53
CA SER A 333 14.41 -4.77 -10.12
C SER A 333 15.77 -4.53 -9.44
N ALA A 334 15.89 -4.76 -8.14
CA ALA A 334 17.15 -4.63 -7.43
C ALA A 334 18.12 -5.76 -7.80
N LEU A 335 17.63 -7.01 -7.86
CA LEU A 335 18.40 -8.19 -8.23
C LEU A 335 18.94 -8.09 -9.67
N SER A 336 18.13 -7.62 -10.62
CA SER A 336 18.56 -7.41 -12.01
C SER A 336 19.67 -6.36 -12.15
N ARG A 337 19.80 -5.47 -11.17
CA ARG A 337 20.85 -4.45 -11.08
C ARG A 337 22.02 -4.89 -10.18
N GLN A 338 22.15 -6.19 -9.95
CA GLN A 338 23.24 -6.82 -9.21
C GLN A 338 23.30 -6.41 -7.72
N LEU A 339 22.19 -5.95 -7.14
CA LEU A 339 22.05 -5.87 -5.69
C LEU A 339 21.78 -7.26 -5.13
N SER A 340 22.31 -7.54 -3.93
CA SER A 340 22.05 -8.83 -3.28
C SER A 340 20.71 -8.84 -2.57
N ALA A 341 20.07 -10.01 -2.50
CA ALA A 341 18.88 -10.23 -1.67
C ALA A 341 19.11 -9.82 -0.19
N GLY A 342 20.33 -10.00 0.31
CA GLY A 342 20.73 -9.57 1.65
C GLY A 342 20.84 -8.04 1.80
N ASP A 343 21.24 -7.31 0.77
CA ASP A 343 21.17 -5.84 0.77
C ASP A 343 19.72 -5.36 0.78
N PHE A 344 18.86 -6.00 0.00
CA PHE A 344 17.44 -5.66 -0.03
C PHE A 344 16.75 -5.92 1.32
N LYS A 345 16.96 -7.10 1.92
CA LYS A 345 16.48 -7.38 3.28
C LYS A 345 16.97 -6.34 4.28
N ARG A 346 18.25 -5.94 4.21
CA ARG A 346 18.82 -4.91 5.09
C ARG A 346 18.17 -3.53 4.89
N ALA A 347 17.66 -3.23 3.70
CA ALA A 347 16.85 -2.05 3.45
C ALA A 347 15.47 -2.16 4.11
N CYS A 348 14.80 -3.32 4.03
CA CYS A 348 13.56 -3.58 4.78
C CYS A 348 13.77 -3.51 6.30
N ASP A 349 14.87 -4.08 6.80
CA ASP A 349 15.25 -4.02 8.22
C ASP A 349 15.47 -2.57 8.67
N HIS A 350 16.12 -1.74 7.84
CA HIS A 350 16.31 -0.31 8.12
C HIS A 350 14.98 0.41 8.26
N GLU A 351 14.06 0.16 7.34
CA GLU A 351 12.76 0.83 7.33
C GLU A 351 11.92 0.44 8.56
N PHE A 352 11.92 -0.85 8.91
CA PHE A 352 11.31 -1.32 10.15
C PHE A 352 11.94 -0.64 11.37
N GLU A 353 13.27 -0.54 11.44
CA GLU A 353 13.98 0.08 12.55
C GLU A 353 13.67 1.58 12.67
N GLU A 354 13.50 2.29 11.58
CA GLU A 354 13.05 3.69 11.58
C GLU A 354 11.64 3.82 12.16
N VAL A 355 10.68 3.05 11.65
CA VAL A 355 9.28 3.13 12.08
C VAL A 355 9.11 2.67 13.53
N TYR A 356 9.61 1.48 13.86
CA TYR A 356 9.54 0.93 15.21
C TYR A 356 10.39 1.73 16.21
N GLY A 357 11.55 2.22 15.77
CA GLY A 357 12.46 3.05 16.54
C GLY A 357 11.84 4.36 17.00
N ARG A 358 11.11 5.04 16.10
CA ARG A 358 10.34 6.25 16.43
C ARG A 358 9.21 5.93 17.40
N ALA A 359 8.46 4.86 17.16
CA ALA A 359 7.34 4.46 18.03
C ALA A 359 7.78 4.11 19.47
N ARG A 360 8.90 3.40 19.63
CA ARG A 360 9.44 3.01 20.95
C ARG A 360 10.15 4.13 21.71
N SER A 361 10.34 5.30 21.09
CA SER A 361 11.06 6.40 21.73
C SER A 361 10.31 6.91 22.98
N PRO A 362 11.04 7.45 23.99
CA PRO A 362 10.43 8.01 25.20
C PRO A 362 9.41 9.11 24.90
N GLU A 363 9.58 9.81 23.78
CA GLU A 363 8.75 10.93 23.37
C GLU A 363 7.48 10.52 22.61
N ARG A 364 7.28 9.21 22.34
CA ARG A 364 6.16 8.74 21.49
C ARG A 364 5.24 7.75 22.20
N ALA A 365 5.55 6.47 22.15
CA ALA A 365 4.68 5.41 22.66
C ALA A 365 5.48 4.33 23.41
N GLN A 366 6.39 4.77 24.28
CA GLN A 366 7.29 3.89 25.03
C GLN A 366 6.54 2.75 25.76
N ASP A 367 5.42 3.06 26.42
CA ASP A 367 4.60 2.08 27.16
C ASP A 367 3.95 1.01 26.28
N GLY A 368 3.87 1.24 24.97
CA GLY A 368 3.31 0.29 24.00
C GLY A 368 4.36 -0.52 23.25
N PHE A 369 5.48 0.13 22.90
CA PHE A 369 6.46 -0.44 21.96
C PHE A 369 7.80 -0.79 22.61
N HIS A 370 8.22 -0.10 23.66
CA HIS A 370 9.53 -0.36 24.24
C HIS A 370 9.53 -1.66 25.07
N ALA A 371 10.44 -2.58 24.77
CA ALA A 371 10.45 -3.94 25.34
C ALA A 371 10.46 -3.98 26.88
N ALA A 372 11.14 -3.04 27.53
CA ALA A 372 11.18 -2.95 28.99
C ALA A 372 9.93 -2.34 29.66
N TYR A 373 9.08 -1.62 28.90
CA TYR A 373 7.94 -0.87 29.43
C TYR A 373 6.59 -1.43 28.97
N ARG A 374 6.56 -2.10 27.81
CA ARG A 374 5.34 -2.70 27.28
C ARG A 374 4.81 -3.80 28.18
N ARG A 375 3.50 -3.74 28.44
CA ARG A 375 2.79 -4.74 29.26
C ARG A 375 2.33 -5.96 28.47
N LYS A 376 2.18 -5.80 27.15
CA LYS A 376 1.75 -6.84 26.22
C LYS A 376 2.71 -6.85 25.02
N PRO A 377 2.84 -7.99 24.31
CA PRO A 377 3.47 -8.01 23.01
C PRO A 377 2.82 -6.99 22.05
N VAL A 378 3.62 -6.49 21.12
CA VAL A 378 3.15 -5.71 19.98
C VAL A 378 2.61 -6.69 18.94
N GLN A 379 1.33 -6.55 18.59
CA GLN A 379 0.66 -7.44 17.66
C GLN A 379 1.14 -7.16 16.23
N LEU A 380 1.71 -8.16 15.56
CA LEU A 380 2.10 -8.05 14.16
C LEU A 380 0.93 -8.41 13.25
N LEU A 381 0.58 -7.50 12.34
CA LEU A 381 -0.39 -7.68 11.27
C LEU A 381 0.39 -7.72 9.94
N VAL A 382 0.15 -8.73 9.12
CA VAL A 382 0.83 -8.89 7.83
C VAL A 382 -0.20 -9.07 6.72
N THR A 383 -0.07 -8.25 5.69
CA THR A 383 -0.92 -8.26 4.49
C THR A 383 -0.09 -7.99 3.24
N GLY A 384 -0.68 -8.15 2.07
CA GLY A 384 -0.01 -7.91 0.80
C GLY A 384 0.53 -9.19 0.15
N GLY A 385 0.50 -9.22 -1.18
CA GLY A 385 0.90 -10.39 -1.95
C GLY A 385 2.41 -10.65 -1.93
N GLY A 386 3.22 -9.60 -1.71
CA GLY A 386 4.69 -9.68 -1.73
C GLY A 386 5.30 -10.35 -0.50
N CYS A 387 4.53 -10.53 0.58
CA CYS A 387 5.01 -11.18 1.81
C CYS A 387 5.53 -12.61 1.58
N LYS A 388 5.08 -13.27 0.51
CA LYS A 388 5.42 -14.66 0.20
C LYS A 388 6.77 -14.83 -0.50
N THR A 389 7.44 -13.74 -0.87
CA THR A 389 8.79 -13.82 -1.41
C THR A 389 9.78 -14.16 -0.29
N GLU A 390 10.81 -14.94 -0.59
CA GLU A 390 11.76 -15.45 0.43
C GLU A 390 12.37 -14.32 1.28
N VAL A 391 12.72 -13.19 0.65
CA VAL A 391 13.32 -12.04 1.34
C VAL A 391 12.35 -11.41 2.35
N HIS A 392 11.09 -11.22 1.96
CA HIS A 392 10.09 -10.59 2.80
C HIS A 392 9.59 -11.53 3.89
N ASP A 393 9.40 -12.81 3.58
CA ASP A 393 9.04 -13.84 4.55
C ASP A 393 10.09 -13.93 5.67
N ARG A 394 11.38 -13.97 5.31
CA ARG A 394 12.49 -13.94 6.28
C ARG A 394 12.52 -12.65 7.10
N PHE A 395 12.31 -11.51 6.47
CA PHE A 395 12.22 -10.22 7.16
C PHE A 395 11.09 -10.20 8.20
N ILE A 396 9.90 -10.70 7.84
CA ILE A 396 8.72 -10.75 8.71
C ILE A 396 8.91 -11.77 9.85
N ALA A 397 9.47 -12.95 9.54
CA ALA A 397 9.65 -14.04 10.51
C ALA A 397 10.59 -13.66 11.68
N GLU A 398 11.46 -12.67 11.51
CA GLU A 398 12.38 -12.18 12.55
C GLU A 398 11.71 -11.19 13.55
N MET A 399 10.52 -10.67 13.23
CA MET A 399 9.83 -9.66 14.04
C MET A 399 9.10 -10.18 15.30
N PRO A 400 8.31 -11.28 15.27
CA PRO A 400 7.52 -11.74 16.43
C PRO A 400 8.38 -12.52 17.45
N THR A 401 9.60 -12.05 17.71
CA THR A 401 10.50 -12.61 18.72
C THR A 401 10.35 -11.85 20.03
N GLU A 402 10.60 -12.49 21.17
CA GLU A 402 10.51 -11.85 22.49
C GLU A 402 11.31 -10.55 22.60
N ARG A 403 12.47 -10.51 21.91
CA ARG A 403 13.36 -9.35 21.91
C ARG A 403 12.85 -8.19 21.06
N VAL A 404 12.09 -8.45 20.01
CA VAL A 404 11.64 -7.42 19.05
C VAL A 404 10.24 -6.98 19.41
N LEU A 405 9.19 -7.71 19.01
CA LEU A 405 7.79 -7.34 19.27
C LEU A 405 7.17 -8.05 20.49
N GLY A 406 7.78 -9.13 20.99
CA GLY A 406 7.14 -10.07 21.92
C GLY A 406 6.60 -11.29 21.17
N ALA A 407 6.43 -12.42 21.86
CA ALA A 407 6.02 -13.68 21.24
C ALA A 407 4.48 -13.78 21.00
N ALA A 408 3.88 -12.78 20.35
CA ALA A 408 2.50 -12.89 19.87
C ALA A 408 2.43 -13.53 18.48
N PRO A 409 1.40 -14.34 18.18
CA PRO A 409 1.19 -14.86 16.84
C PRO A 409 1.01 -13.75 15.81
N THR A 410 1.62 -13.90 14.64
CA THR A 410 1.33 -13.03 13.49
C THR A 410 -0.12 -13.21 13.04
N ILE A 411 -0.83 -12.11 12.80
CA ILE A 411 -2.20 -12.13 12.27
C ILE A 411 -2.18 -11.75 10.79
N HIS A 412 -2.91 -12.53 10.00
CA HIS A 412 -3.18 -12.26 8.59
C HIS A 412 -4.69 -12.01 8.42
N PRO A 413 -5.14 -10.74 8.44
CA PRO A 413 -6.56 -10.44 8.35
C PRO A 413 -7.13 -10.89 7.00
N LEU A 414 -8.35 -11.41 7.00
CA LEU A 414 -9.04 -11.89 5.80
C LEU A 414 -10.42 -11.25 5.70
N PRO A 415 -10.83 -10.77 4.51
CA PRO A 415 -12.22 -10.43 4.23
C PRO A 415 -13.18 -11.61 4.50
N PRO A 416 -14.51 -11.39 4.52
CA PRO A 416 -15.52 -12.46 4.62
C PRO A 416 -15.46 -13.43 3.43
N LYS A 417 -15.90 -14.67 3.63
CA LYS A 417 -15.91 -15.68 2.53
C LYS A 417 -16.92 -15.32 1.45
N ALA A 418 -18.07 -14.77 1.84
CA ALA A 418 -19.17 -14.41 0.94
C ALA A 418 -18.82 -13.32 -0.08
N MET A 419 -17.73 -12.58 0.15
CA MET A 419 -17.24 -11.52 -0.74
C MET A 419 -16.81 -12.03 -2.12
N THR A 420 -16.41 -13.30 -2.22
CA THR A 420 -15.88 -13.89 -3.45
C THR A 420 -16.65 -15.15 -3.82
N ASP A 421 -17.04 -15.27 -5.08
CA ASP A 421 -17.69 -16.45 -5.65
C ASP A 421 -16.68 -17.45 -6.24
N MET A 422 -15.47 -16.98 -6.57
CA MET A 422 -14.37 -17.81 -7.06
C MET A 422 -13.32 -18.06 -5.97
N SER A 423 -12.71 -19.25 -5.96
CA SER A 423 -11.60 -19.57 -5.06
C SER A 423 -10.41 -18.67 -5.33
N CYS A 424 -9.90 -17.99 -4.30
CA CYS A 424 -8.77 -17.07 -4.43
C CYS A 424 -8.09 -16.79 -3.08
N ASP A 425 -6.95 -16.09 -3.12
CA ASP A 425 -6.27 -15.58 -1.94
C ASP A 425 -6.94 -14.28 -1.45
N ARG A 426 -7.96 -14.43 -0.59
CA ARG A 426 -8.76 -13.31 -0.07
C ARG A 426 -7.94 -12.28 0.73
N SER A 427 -6.76 -12.64 1.25
CA SER A 427 -5.89 -11.67 1.95
C SER A 427 -5.54 -10.49 1.04
N ARG A 428 -5.42 -10.74 -0.27
CA ARG A 428 -5.12 -9.70 -1.27
C ARG A 428 -6.26 -8.72 -1.48
N LEU A 429 -7.46 -8.97 -0.95
CA LEU A 429 -8.64 -8.12 -1.04
C LEU A 429 -8.93 -7.32 0.25
N LEU A 430 -8.05 -7.40 1.26
CA LEU A 430 -8.25 -6.77 2.56
C LEU A 430 -8.48 -5.25 2.45
N LEU A 431 -7.68 -4.56 1.64
CA LEU A 431 -7.79 -3.11 1.46
C LEU A 431 -9.12 -2.75 0.78
N ALA A 432 -9.44 -3.39 -0.35
CA ALA A 432 -10.71 -3.17 -1.03
C ALA A 432 -11.91 -3.42 -0.09
N TYR A 433 -11.87 -4.47 0.73
CA TYR A 433 -12.88 -4.75 1.74
C TYR A 433 -12.97 -3.65 2.81
N GLY A 434 -11.84 -3.23 3.36
CA GLY A 434 -11.77 -2.13 4.33
C GLY A 434 -12.31 -0.81 3.79
N LEU A 435 -12.11 -0.54 2.49
CA LEU A 435 -12.63 0.64 1.80
C LEU A 435 -14.15 0.59 1.60
N THR A 436 -14.82 -0.56 1.73
CA THR A 436 -16.29 -0.65 1.63
C THR A 436 -17.03 -0.18 2.89
N ARG A 437 -16.33 0.37 3.88
CA ARG A 437 -16.95 0.89 5.11
C ARG A 437 -17.48 2.29 4.92
N ASP A 438 -18.55 2.61 5.63
CA ASP A 438 -18.97 4.00 5.73
C ASP A 438 -17.91 4.81 6.50
N LEU A 439 -17.77 6.09 6.16
CA LEU A 439 -16.77 6.96 6.76
C LEU A 439 -16.89 7.07 8.29
N PRO A 440 -18.10 7.15 8.88
CA PRO A 440 -18.24 7.14 10.34
C PRO A 440 -17.80 5.82 10.98
N ASP A 441 -17.86 4.72 10.23
CA ASP A 441 -17.44 3.38 10.69
C ASP A 441 -15.95 3.12 10.46
N LEU A 442 -15.26 3.96 9.68
CA LEU A 442 -13.81 3.88 9.55
C LEU A 442 -13.16 4.34 10.85
N PRO A 443 -12.09 3.64 11.32
CA PRO A 443 -11.42 4.06 12.53
C PRO A 443 -10.90 5.49 12.40
N GLU A 444 -11.17 6.32 13.42
CA GLU A 444 -10.62 7.68 13.47
C GLU A 444 -9.10 7.58 13.53
N ILE A 445 -8.42 8.09 12.51
CA ILE A 445 -6.96 8.07 12.43
C ILE A 445 -6.40 9.40 12.93
N LYS A 446 -5.52 9.30 13.93
CA LYS A 446 -4.55 10.35 14.23
C LYS A 446 -3.23 10.00 13.55
N LEU A 447 -2.84 10.81 12.58
CA LEU A 447 -1.57 10.69 11.85
C LEU A 447 -0.36 10.96 12.76
N PRO A 448 0.85 10.55 12.38
CA PRO A 448 2.07 10.84 13.15
C PRO A 448 2.24 12.33 13.52
N SER A 449 1.88 13.24 12.60
CA SER A 449 1.90 14.69 12.79
C SER A 449 0.91 15.20 13.85
N GLN A 450 -0.15 14.43 14.11
CA GLN A 450 -1.27 14.78 15.00
C GLN A 450 -1.18 14.12 16.38
N VAL A 451 -0.31 13.12 16.56
CA VAL A 451 -0.05 12.50 17.86
C VAL A 451 0.97 13.36 18.62
N PRO A 452 0.59 14.01 19.74
CA PRO A 452 1.51 14.85 20.50
C PRO A 452 2.73 14.03 20.96
N SER A 453 3.92 14.62 20.87
CA SER A 453 5.08 14.07 21.56
C SER A 453 4.83 14.14 23.06
N ILE A 454 5.12 13.05 23.76
CA ILE A 454 5.14 13.01 25.22
C ILE A 454 6.43 13.71 25.66
N THR A 455 6.32 14.75 26.48
CA THR A 455 7.52 15.28 27.15
C THR A 455 8.01 14.20 28.12
N PRO A 456 9.26 13.72 28.01
CA PRO A 456 9.77 12.74 28.96
C PRO A 456 9.61 13.32 30.37
N LEU A 457 8.91 12.61 31.25
CA LEU A 457 8.94 12.95 32.66
C LEU A 457 10.41 12.89 33.07
N VAL A 458 11.00 14.06 33.35
CA VAL A 458 12.29 14.14 34.02
C VAL A 458 12.10 13.34 35.30
N ARG A 459 12.66 12.13 35.36
CA ARG A 459 12.74 11.39 36.60
C ARG A 459 13.55 12.28 37.54
N MET A 460 12.87 13.01 38.42
CA MET A 460 13.55 13.52 39.59
C MET A 460 14.07 12.28 40.30
N GLU A 461 15.39 12.12 40.30
CA GLU A 461 16.02 11.17 41.21
C GLU A 461 15.50 11.49 42.61
N PRO A 462 15.16 10.48 43.42
CA PRO A 462 14.78 10.73 44.79
C PRO A 462 16.01 11.26 45.54
N SER A 463 16.21 12.58 45.55
CA SER A 463 17.13 13.23 46.46
C SER A 463 16.48 13.25 47.83
N PHE A 464 16.52 12.10 48.51
CA PHE A 464 16.26 12.03 49.94
C PHE A 464 17.51 11.49 50.63
N VAL A 465 18.39 12.40 51.01
CA VAL A 465 19.33 12.20 52.13
C VAL A 465 18.99 13.29 53.13
N GLY A 466 18.14 12.96 54.09
CA GLY A 466 17.93 13.79 55.28
C GLY A 466 19.15 13.66 56.20
N PRO A 467 19.67 14.77 56.76
CA PRO A 467 20.85 14.76 57.61
C PRO A 467 20.49 14.36 59.05
N GLU A 468 20.02 13.14 59.28
CA GLU A 468 19.76 12.64 60.64
C GLU A 468 20.07 11.13 60.82
N MET A 469 21.17 10.63 60.24
CA MET A 469 21.78 9.36 60.68
C MET A 469 23.30 9.38 60.50
N THR A 470 23.99 9.97 61.48
CA THR A 470 25.38 9.63 61.86
C THR A 470 25.43 9.41 63.35
#